data_AF-A0A7X9HIG2-F1
#
_entry.id   AF-A0A7X9HIG2-F1
#
_cell.length_a   1.000
_cell.length_b   1.000
_cell.length_c   1.000
_cell.angle_alpha   90.00
_cell.angle_beta   90.00
_cell.angle_gamma   90.00
#
_symmetry.space_group_name_H-M   'P 1'
#
loop_
_entity.id
_entity.type
_entity.pdbx_description
1 polymer ?
#
loop_
_entity_poly.entity_id
_entity_poly.type
_entity_poly.pdbx_seq_one_letter_code
_entity_poly.pdbx_strand_id
1 'polypeptide(L)'
;MGIPENLIMVIFGASGDLTIRKLLPALFELYCRDMVPEGFGILGTGRTPLDDASFRKKAMEGPLLERNNVPECKGKLESFLQHLHYLSLDPFNETEYVLLRERLLDLDFRYNVSGNYIFYLATPPELYHVIPENLASQRLNQAPGNPAERKIVIEKPFGMDLDSARELNRYIRQFFDEKQIYRIDHYLGKE
;
A
#
# COMPACT_ATOMS: atom_id res chain seq x y z
N MET A 1 5.75 2.22 -21.39
CA MET A 1 4.71 2.12 -20.36
C MET A 1 4.13 3.50 -20.16
N GLY A 2 2.81 3.67 -20.17
CA GLY A 2 2.18 4.96 -19.85
C GLY A 2 2.21 5.23 -18.34
N ILE A 3 2.09 6.50 -17.95
CA ILE A 3 1.86 6.89 -16.55
C ILE A 3 0.48 6.34 -16.15
N PRO A 4 0.34 5.67 -14.99
CA PRO A 4 -0.95 5.14 -14.56
C PRO A 4 -1.93 6.26 -14.18
N GLU A 5 -3.20 5.92 -13.97
CA GLU A 5 -4.19 6.82 -13.38
C GLU A 5 -3.76 7.25 -11.97
N ASN A 6 -4.26 8.41 -11.50
CA ASN A 6 -4.08 8.86 -10.11
C ASN A 6 -4.41 7.74 -9.14
N LEU A 7 -3.61 7.55 -8.10
CA LEU A 7 -3.73 6.41 -7.20
C LEU A 7 -3.31 6.71 -5.77
N ILE A 8 -3.91 6.00 -4.83
CA ILE A 8 -3.42 5.91 -3.44
C ILE A 8 -2.97 4.49 -3.16
N MET A 9 -1.72 4.35 -2.73
CA MET A 9 -1.20 3.09 -2.21
C MET A 9 -1.36 3.05 -0.69
N VAL A 10 -2.12 2.08 -0.19
CA VAL A 10 -2.31 1.82 1.24
C VAL A 10 -1.37 0.71 1.64
N ILE A 11 -0.46 0.97 2.57
CA ILE A 11 0.53 -0.02 3.02
C ILE A 11 0.17 -0.47 4.44
N PHE A 12 -0.36 -1.68 4.56
CA PHE A 12 -0.52 -2.33 5.86
C PHE A 12 0.84 -2.82 6.35
N GLY A 13 1.17 -2.59 7.63
CA GLY A 13 2.51 -2.86 8.15
C GLY A 13 3.52 -1.76 7.77
N ALA A 14 3.07 -0.52 7.61
CA ALA A 14 3.90 0.56 7.09
C ALA A 14 5.08 0.96 8.00
N SER A 15 5.00 0.68 9.30
CA SER A 15 6.12 0.91 10.23
C SER A 15 7.15 -0.22 10.24
N GLY A 16 6.90 -1.32 9.52
CA GLY A 16 7.73 -2.53 9.49
C GLY A 16 8.94 -2.45 8.56
N ASP A 17 9.85 -3.40 8.72
CA ASP A 17 11.16 -3.42 8.05
C ASP A 17 11.04 -3.47 6.51
N LEU A 18 10.14 -4.29 5.97
CA LEU A 18 9.91 -4.39 4.52
C LEU A 18 9.55 -3.02 3.91
N THR A 19 8.64 -2.29 4.55
CA THR A 19 8.20 -0.99 4.08
C THR A 19 9.35 0.02 4.07
N ILE A 20 10.07 0.13 5.19
CA ILE A 20 11.13 1.12 5.36
C ILE A 20 12.34 0.80 4.48
N ARG A 21 12.73 -0.47 4.37
CA ARG A 21 13.95 -0.88 3.62
C ARG A 21 13.73 -1.10 2.14
N LYS A 22 12.51 -1.41 1.69
CA LYS A 22 12.24 -1.82 0.30
C LYS A 22 11.15 -1.00 -0.36
N LEU A 23 9.95 -0.92 0.21
CA LEU A 23 8.80 -0.31 -0.47
C LEU A 23 8.97 1.20 -0.65
N LEU A 24 9.21 1.95 0.43
CA LEU A 24 9.37 3.40 0.34
C LEU A 24 10.55 3.83 -0.55
N PRO A 25 11.75 3.19 -0.47
CA PRO A 25 12.84 3.46 -1.40
C PRO A 25 12.48 3.18 -2.86
N ALA A 26 11.77 2.08 -3.15
CA ALA A 26 11.35 1.75 -4.50
C ALA A 26 10.32 2.78 -5.03
N LEU A 27 9.33 3.14 -4.22
CA LEU A 27 8.34 4.17 -4.57
C LEU A 27 8.97 5.54 -4.77
N PHE A 28 9.98 5.87 -3.97
CA PHE A 28 10.75 7.11 -4.15
C PHE A 28 11.52 7.08 -5.47
N GLU A 29 12.13 5.96 -5.86
CA GLU A 29 12.79 5.83 -7.16
C GLU A 29 11.81 6.00 -8.34
N LEU A 30 10.60 5.43 -8.24
CA LEU A 30 9.54 5.66 -9.22
C LEU A 30 9.14 7.14 -9.30
N TYR A 31 9.02 7.81 -8.15
CA TYR A 31 8.74 9.25 -8.05
C TYR A 31 9.85 10.08 -8.70
N CYS A 32 11.12 9.74 -8.45
CA CYS A 32 12.25 10.44 -9.06
C CYS A 32 12.28 10.34 -10.58
N ARG A 33 11.79 9.23 -11.13
CA ARG A 33 11.73 8.95 -12.56
C ARG A 33 10.44 9.42 -13.23
N ASP A 34 9.60 10.16 -12.52
CA ASP A 34 8.31 10.66 -13.00
C ASP A 34 7.41 9.52 -13.54
N MET A 35 7.50 8.34 -12.91
CA MET A 35 6.72 7.14 -13.26
C MET A 35 5.52 6.91 -12.34
N VAL A 36 5.16 7.93 -11.57
CA VAL A 36 3.97 7.99 -10.73
C VAL A 36 3.02 9.05 -11.31
N PRO A 37 1.70 8.94 -11.06
CA PRO A 37 0.76 9.96 -11.53
C PRO A 37 0.92 11.26 -10.75
N GLU A 38 0.34 12.35 -11.26
CA GLU A 38 0.29 13.63 -10.56
C GLU A 38 -0.47 13.51 -9.23
N GLY A 39 -1.62 12.82 -9.24
CA GLY A 39 -2.36 12.45 -8.04
C GLY A 39 -1.84 11.16 -7.43
N PHE A 40 -0.72 11.22 -6.71
CA PHE A 40 -0.10 10.06 -6.06
C PHE A 40 -0.09 10.21 -4.53
N GLY A 41 -0.73 9.30 -3.81
CA GLY A 41 -0.71 9.29 -2.34
C GLY A 41 -0.24 7.96 -1.76
N ILE A 42 0.40 8.01 -0.58
CA ILE A 42 0.73 6.82 0.20
C ILE A 42 0.10 6.96 1.59
N LEU A 43 -0.77 6.02 1.94
CA LEU A 43 -1.32 5.90 3.28
C LEU A 43 -0.71 4.68 3.99
N GLY A 44 0.23 4.93 4.89
CA GLY A 44 0.73 3.89 5.77
C GLY A 44 -0.26 3.55 6.89
N THR A 45 -0.34 2.30 7.28
CA THR A 45 -1.15 1.87 8.42
C THR A 45 -0.53 0.74 9.22
N GLY A 46 -0.79 0.73 10.54
CA GLY A 46 -0.40 -0.33 11.47
C GLY A 46 -0.68 0.06 12.93
N ARG A 47 -0.31 -0.83 13.86
CA ARG A 47 -0.56 -0.65 15.30
C ARG A 47 0.34 0.39 15.97
N THR A 48 1.43 0.80 15.31
CA THR A 48 2.36 1.78 15.89
C THR A 48 1.67 3.14 15.93
N PRO A 49 1.58 3.81 17.10
CA PRO A 49 0.89 5.08 17.23
C PRO A 49 1.73 6.21 16.62
N LEU A 50 1.66 6.35 15.30
CA LEU A 50 2.30 7.41 14.52
C LEU A 50 1.23 8.33 13.93
N ASP A 51 1.61 9.59 13.74
CA ASP A 51 0.95 10.56 12.88
C ASP A 51 1.73 10.74 11.57
N ASP A 52 1.23 11.59 10.65
CA ASP A 52 1.90 11.85 9.37
C ASP A 52 3.35 12.32 9.57
N ALA A 53 3.60 13.20 10.54
CA ALA A 53 4.91 13.81 10.76
C ALA A 53 5.93 12.80 11.30
N SER A 54 5.53 11.98 12.27
CA SER A 54 6.36 10.92 12.85
C SER A 54 6.55 9.76 11.86
N PHE A 55 5.58 9.44 11.02
CA PHE A 55 5.77 8.47 9.94
C PHE A 55 6.78 8.96 8.89
N ARG A 56 6.74 10.24 8.50
CA ARG A 56 7.76 10.83 7.60
C ARG A 56 9.16 10.79 8.21
N LYS A 57 9.28 11.09 9.52
CA LYS A 57 10.55 10.93 10.24
C LYS A 57 11.04 9.49 10.20
N LYS A 58 10.14 8.53 10.46
CA LYS A 58 10.44 7.11 10.40
C LYS A 58 10.87 6.65 9.00
N ALA A 59 10.23 7.14 7.94
CA ALA A 59 10.60 6.84 6.56
C ALA A 59 12.07 7.23 6.24
N MET A 60 12.58 8.27 6.91
CA MET A 60 13.96 8.73 6.77
C MET A 60 14.97 7.92 7.60
N GLU A 61 14.54 7.02 8.50
CA GLU A 61 15.45 6.12 9.24
C GLU A 61 16.04 5.02 8.33
N GLY A 62 15.41 4.78 7.17
CA GLY A 62 15.81 3.77 6.20
C GLY A 62 16.75 4.27 5.10
N PRO A 63 16.98 3.45 4.06
CA PRO A 63 17.86 3.79 2.93
C PRO A 63 17.28 4.87 2.01
N LEU A 64 16.11 5.44 2.33
CA LEU A 64 15.49 6.54 1.59
C LEU A 64 16.43 7.75 1.48
N LEU A 65 17.14 8.09 2.56
CA LEU A 65 18.12 9.20 2.56
C LEU A 65 19.30 8.93 1.62
N GLU A 66 19.78 7.69 1.56
CA GLU A 66 20.87 7.29 0.67
C GLU A 66 20.45 7.44 -0.80
N ARG A 67 19.19 7.11 -1.12
CA ARG A 67 18.62 7.25 -2.46
C ARG A 67 18.48 8.70 -2.92
N ASN A 68 18.37 9.66 -2.00
CA ASN A 68 18.33 11.08 -2.35
C ASN A 68 19.65 11.62 -2.94
N ASN A 69 20.75 10.87 -2.81
CA ASN A 69 22.03 11.22 -3.42
C ASN A 69 22.15 10.78 -4.89
N VAL A 70 21.20 9.99 -5.38
CA VAL A 70 21.13 9.59 -6.80
C VAL A 70 20.76 10.84 -7.63
N PRO A 71 21.45 11.13 -8.76
CA PRO A 71 21.24 12.36 -9.53
C PRO A 71 19.78 12.65 -9.88
N GLU A 72 19.04 11.62 -10.29
CA GLU A 72 17.63 11.66 -10.67
C GLU A 72 16.69 12.00 -9.49
N CYS A 73 17.14 11.76 -8.26
CA CYS A 73 16.36 11.99 -7.04
C CYS A 73 16.70 13.30 -6.33
N LYS A 74 17.77 13.98 -6.74
CA LYS A 74 18.31 15.13 -6.02
C LYS A 74 17.25 16.24 -5.86
N GLY A 75 16.92 16.57 -4.62
CA GLY A 75 15.95 17.62 -4.29
C GLY A 75 14.48 17.21 -4.36
N LYS A 76 14.18 15.96 -4.73
CA LYS A 76 12.79 15.45 -4.79
C LYS A 76 12.30 14.88 -3.45
N LEU A 77 13.19 14.61 -2.50
CA LEU A 77 12.86 13.93 -1.24
C LEU A 77 11.80 14.65 -0.40
N GLU A 78 11.97 15.95 -0.13
CA GLU A 78 11.03 16.70 0.72
C GLU A 78 9.62 16.73 0.11
N SER A 79 9.54 16.83 -1.21
CA SER A 79 8.30 16.76 -1.97
C SER A 79 7.68 15.35 -1.89
N PHE A 80 8.48 14.29 -2.09
CA PHE A 80 8.02 12.91 -1.93
C PHE A 80 7.43 12.66 -0.53
N LEU A 81 8.09 13.13 0.53
CA LEU A 81 7.62 12.96 1.91
C LEU A 81 6.24 13.59 2.17
N GLN A 82 5.82 14.61 1.42
CA GLN A 82 4.47 15.18 1.55
C GLN A 82 3.37 14.24 1.04
N HIS A 83 3.72 13.23 0.23
CA HIS A 83 2.80 12.19 -0.22
C HIS A 83 2.62 11.08 0.82
N LEU A 84 3.41 11.07 1.89
CA LEU A 84 3.31 10.09 2.98
C LEU A 84 2.34 10.58 4.06
N HIS A 85 1.32 9.77 4.28
CA HIS A 85 0.32 9.90 5.33
C HIS A 85 0.29 8.62 6.18
N TYR A 86 -0.23 8.70 7.39
CA TYR A 86 -0.35 7.56 8.29
C TYR A 86 -1.69 7.53 9.02
N LEU A 87 -2.18 6.33 9.28
CA LEU A 87 -3.28 6.05 10.19
C LEU A 87 -2.91 4.87 11.10
N SER A 88 -2.86 5.12 12.41
CA SER A 88 -2.73 4.04 13.38
C SER A 88 -4.06 3.28 13.48
N LEU A 89 -4.03 1.97 13.25
CA LEU A 89 -5.18 1.08 13.45
C LEU A 89 -4.72 -0.35 13.79
N ASP A 90 -5.53 -1.06 14.57
CA ASP A 90 -5.38 -2.49 14.76
C ASP A 90 -6.03 -3.26 13.60
N PRO A 91 -5.26 -4.00 12.78
CA PRO A 91 -5.83 -4.71 11.64
C PRO A 91 -6.86 -5.78 12.05
N PHE A 92 -6.86 -6.26 13.30
CA PHE A 92 -7.85 -7.19 13.84
C PHE A 92 -9.14 -6.50 14.33
N ASN A 93 -9.13 -5.18 14.51
CA ASN A 93 -10.31 -4.44 14.96
C ASN A 93 -11.15 -3.99 13.76
N GLU A 94 -12.18 -4.76 13.41
CA GLU A 94 -13.10 -4.44 12.31
C GLU A 94 -13.69 -3.02 12.43
N THR A 95 -14.00 -2.58 13.66
CA THR A 95 -14.66 -1.28 13.89
C THR A 95 -13.77 -0.09 13.54
N GLU A 96 -12.45 -0.26 13.50
CA GLU A 96 -11.51 0.80 13.13
C GLU A 96 -11.38 1.01 11.61
N TYR A 97 -11.84 0.06 10.79
CA TYR A 97 -11.74 0.21 9.32
C TYR A 97 -12.63 1.34 8.78
N VAL A 98 -13.62 1.81 9.54
CA VAL A 98 -14.35 3.04 9.22
C VAL A 98 -13.42 4.25 9.17
N LEU A 99 -12.45 4.32 10.09
CA LEU A 99 -11.45 5.40 10.14
C LEU A 99 -10.52 5.33 8.93
N LEU A 100 -10.16 4.11 8.49
CA LEU A 100 -9.38 3.91 7.27
C LEU A 100 -10.14 4.42 6.05
N ARG A 101 -11.44 4.10 5.93
CA ARG A 101 -12.27 4.58 4.83
C ARG A 101 -12.38 6.11 4.84
N GLU A 102 -12.65 6.72 5.98
CA GLU A 102 -12.75 8.18 6.12
C GLU A 102 -11.43 8.87 5.74
N ARG A 103 -10.31 8.38 6.27
CA ARG A 103 -8.98 8.88 5.92
C ARG A 103 -8.67 8.76 4.43
N LEU A 104 -9.10 7.66 3.80
CA LEU A 104 -8.93 7.46 2.37
C LEU A 104 -9.78 8.43 1.55
N LEU A 105 -11.03 8.70 1.94
CA LEU A 105 -11.89 9.66 1.23
C LEU A 105 -11.28 11.08 1.26
N ASP A 106 -10.72 11.49 2.40
CA ASP A 106 -10.04 12.79 2.51
C ASP A 106 -8.84 12.90 1.57
N LEU A 107 -8.01 11.85 1.52
CA LEU A 107 -6.85 11.80 0.63
C LEU A 107 -7.25 11.65 -0.84
N ASP A 108 -8.31 10.89 -1.13
CA ASP A 108 -8.85 10.69 -2.47
C ASP A 108 -9.29 12.01 -3.09
N PHE A 109 -9.98 12.84 -2.29
CA PHE A 109 -10.34 14.19 -2.67
C PHE A 109 -9.11 15.07 -2.90
N ARG A 110 -8.13 15.03 -1.99
CA ARG A 110 -6.89 15.82 -2.09
C ARG A 110 -6.07 15.51 -3.34
N TYR A 111 -5.97 14.23 -3.71
CA TYR A 111 -5.16 13.77 -4.84
C TYR A 111 -5.96 13.57 -6.13
N ASN A 112 -7.27 13.85 -6.12
CA ASN A 112 -8.16 13.64 -7.26
C ASN A 112 -8.05 12.21 -7.83
N VAL A 113 -8.11 11.21 -6.94
CA VAL A 113 -7.82 9.79 -7.26
C VAL A 113 -9.06 9.03 -7.72
N SER A 114 -10.26 9.53 -7.38
CA SER A 114 -11.55 8.96 -7.83
C SER A 114 -11.70 7.47 -7.50
N GLY A 115 -11.11 7.01 -6.39
CA GLY A 115 -11.25 5.64 -5.94
C GLY A 115 -10.37 4.62 -6.67
N ASN A 116 -9.17 4.97 -7.10
CA ASN A 116 -8.16 4.01 -7.54
C ASN A 116 -7.15 3.68 -6.41
N TYR A 117 -7.33 2.57 -5.69
CA TYR A 117 -6.47 2.20 -4.55
C TYR A 117 -5.76 0.87 -4.74
N ILE A 118 -4.53 0.80 -4.23
CA ILE A 118 -3.75 -0.43 -4.11
C ILE A 118 -3.50 -0.69 -2.62
N PHE A 119 -3.99 -1.82 -2.12
CA PHE A 119 -3.75 -2.27 -0.74
C PHE A 119 -2.55 -3.23 -0.73
N TYR A 120 -1.41 -2.78 -0.25
CA TYR A 120 -0.20 -3.58 -0.09
C TYR A 120 -0.12 -4.16 1.33
N LEU A 121 -0.12 -5.48 1.44
CA LEU A 121 -0.08 -6.18 2.72
C LEU A 121 1.38 -6.54 3.06
N ALA A 122 2.11 -5.58 3.61
CA ALA A 122 3.45 -5.78 4.16
C ALA A 122 3.36 -6.29 5.62
N THR A 123 2.58 -7.34 5.82
CA THR A 123 2.17 -7.87 7.13
C THR A 123 2.47 -9.37 7.25
N PRO A 124 2.49 -9.93 8.48
CA PRO A 124 2.52 -11.37 8.67
C PRO A 124 1.36 -12.10 7.97
N PRO A 125 1.54 -13.37 7.56
CA PRO A 125 0.52 -14.14 6.82
C PRO A 125 -0.81 -14.30 7.55
N GLU A 126 -0.82 -14.29 8.90
CA GLU A 126 -2.06 -14.39 9.68
C GLU A 126 -3.07 -13.30 9.33
N LEU A 127 -2.60 -12.12 8.90
CA LEU A 127 -3.44 -10.99 8.55
C LEU A 127 -4.08 -11.09 7.16
N TYR A 128 -3.67 -12.06 6.34
CA TYR A 128 -4.28 -12.28 5.02
C TYR A 128 -5.70 -12.85 5.11
N HIS A 129 -6.09 -13.37 6.29
CA HIS A 129 -7.45 -13.78 6.60
C HIS A 129 -8.27 -12.73 7.35
N VAL A 130 -7.75 -11.51 7.48
CA VAL A 130 -8.38 -10.46 8.30
C VAL A 130 -8.58 -9.20 7.49
N ILE A 131 -7.49 -8.71 6.87
CA ILE A 131 -7.50 -7.47 6.11
C ILE A 131 -8.48 -7.52 4.93
N PRO A 132 -8.52 -8.58 4.08
CA PRO A 132 -9.44 -8.61 2.94
C PRO A 132 -10.92 -8.53 3.33
N GLU A 133 -11.31 -9.24 4.39
CA GLU A 133 -12.68 -9.25 4.91
C GLU A 133 -13.06 -7.87 5.48
N ASN A 134 -12.19 -7.29 6.30
CA ASN A 134 -12.43 -5.96 6.88
C ASN A 134 -12.44 -4.83 5.84
N LEU A 135 -11.62 -4.93 4.78
CA LEU A 135 -11.72 -4.02 3.64
C LEU A 135 -13.08 -4.18 2.94
N ALA A 136 -13.55 -5.41 2.76
CA ALA A 136 -14.83 -5.68 2.11
C ALA A 136 -16.03 -5.21 2.94
N SER A 137 -16.00 -5.34 4.27
CA SER A 137 -17.08 -4.85 5.15
C SER A 137 -17.29 -3.33 5.03
N GLN A 138 -16.22 -2.59 4.73
CA GLN A 138 -16.26 -1.15 4.44
C GLN A 138 -16.43 -0.78 2.96
N ARG A 139 -16.62 -1.78 2.08
CA ARG A 139 -16.69 -1.65 0.61
C ARG A 139 -15.43 -1.08 -0.05
N LEU A 140 -14.28 -1.18 0.61
CA LEU A 140 -13.00 -0.70 0.09
C LEU A 140 -12.43 -1.61 -1.02
N ASN A 141 -12.95 -2.81 -1.18
CA ASN A 141 -12.63 -3.75 -2.26
C ASN A 141 -13.40 -3.48 -3.58
N GLN A 142 -14.39 -2.58 -3.56
CA GLN A 142 -15.22 -2.24 -4.72
C GLN A 142 -14.81 -0.86 -5.27
N ALA A 143 -14.47 -0.80 -6.56
CA ALA A 143 -14.19 0.46 -7.24
C ALA A 143 -15.49 1.15 -7.67
N PRO A 144 -15.55 2.49 -7.68
CA PRO A 144 -16.75 3.22 -8.12
C PRO A 144 -17.05 3.08 -9.63
N GLY A 145 -16.08 2.66 -10.45
CA GLY A 145 -16.25 2.46 -11.89
C GLY A 145 -14.93 2.53 -12.64
N ASN A 146 -14.95 2.41 -13.98
CA ASN A 146 -13.78 2.57 -14.84
C ASN A 146 -13.41 4.07 -14.94
N PRO A 147 -12.13 4.47 -14.78
CA PRO A 147 -10.91 3.64 -14.74
C PRO A 147 -10.41 3.26 -13.35
N ALA A 148 -11.15 3.58 -12.30
CA ALA A 148 -10.75 3.26 -10.93
C ALA A 148 -10.72 1.74 -10.68
N GLU A 149 -9.65 1.28 -10.03
CA GLU A 149 -9.48 -0.11 -9.63
C GLU A 149 -9.19 -0.23 -8.12
N ARG A 150 -9.59 -1.35 -7.53
CA ARG A 150 -9.16 -1.76 -6.18
C ARG A 150 -8.30 -2.99 -6.32
N LYS A 151 -7.02 -2.89 -5.96
CA LYS A 151 -6.07 -4.01 -6.05
C LYS A 151 -5.58 -4.37 -4.66
N ILE A 152 -5.31 -5.65 -4.44
CA ILE A 152 -4.66 -6.15 -3.24
C ILE A 152 -3.35 -6.83 -3.62
N VAL A 153 -2.28 -6.46 -2.95
CA VAL A 153 -0.93 -7.00 -3.14
C VAL A 153 -0.56 -7.78 -1.91
N ILE A 154 -0.25 -9.07 -2.08
CA ILE A 154 0.14 -9.98 -1.00
C ILE A 154 1.54 -10.53 -1.21
N GLU A 155 2.28 -10.67 -0.12
CA GLU A 155 3.65 -11.20 -0.10
C GLU A 155 3.66 -12.68 0.29
N LYS A 156 4.73 -13.37 -0.09
CA LYS A 156 4.99 -14.73 0.39
C LYS A 156 5.22 -14.75 1.91
N PRO A 157 4.93 -15.87 2.61
CA PRO A 157 4.41 -17.13 2.08
C PRO A 157 2.91 -17.09 1.77
N PHE A 158 2.49 -17.80 0.72
CA PHE A 158 1.08 -17.95 0.33
C PHE A 158 0.43 -19.19 0.93
N GLY A 159 0.90 -19.66 2.07
CA GLY A 159 0.66 -21.01 2.58
C GLY A 159 1.98 -21.77 2.77
N MET A 160 1.93 -22.84 3.56
CA MET A 160 3.11 -23.69 3.88
C MET A 160 3.13 -24.99 3.08
N ASP A 161 2.01 -25.31 2.43
CA ASP A 161 1.80 -26.46 1.57
C ASP A 161 0.71 -26.15 0.53
N LEU A 162 0.41 -27.11 -0.34
CA LEU A 162 -0.59 -26.95 -1.40
C LEU A 162 -2.00 -26.67 -0.85
N ASP A 163 -2.37 -27.30 0.26
CA ASP A 163 -3.73 -27.22 0.80
C ASP A 163 -3.97 -25.87 1.48
N SER A 164 -3.04 -25.44 2.33
CA SER A 164 -3.05 -24.10 2.93
C SER A 164 -2.99 -22.99 1.87
N ALA A 165 -2.25 -23.19 0.78
CA ALA A 165 -2.23 -22.22 -0.32
C ALA A 165 -3.54 -22.14 -1.10
N ARG A 166 -4.19 -23.30 -1.35
CA ARG A 166 -5.52 -23.35 -1.94
C ARG A 166 -6.57 -22.72 -1.03
N GLU A 167 -6.45 -22.92 0.28
CA GLU A 167 -7.34 -22.32 1.27
C GLU A 167 -7.21 -20.80 1.30
N LEU A 168 -5.99 -20.28 1.44
CA LEU A 168 -5.73 -18.84 1.40
C LEU A 168 -6.29 -18.22 0.11
N ASN A 169 -6.03 -18.86 -1.04
CA ASN A 169 -6.52 -18.40 -2.32
C ASN A 169 -8.05 -18.37 -2.38
N ARG A 170 -8.71 -19.45 -1.95
CA ARG A 170 -10.19 -19.50 -1.90
C ARG A 170 -10.74 -18.41 -0.97
N TYR A 171 -10.08 -18.18 0.16
CA TYR A 171 -10.50 -17.19 1.13
C TYR A 171 -10.44 -15.77 0.55
N ILE A 172 -9.30 -15.34 0.02
CA ILE A 172 -9.16 -13.98 -0.56
C ILE A 172 -10.14 -13.78 -1.73
N ARG A 173 -10.38 -14.83 -2.52
CA ARG A 173 -11.33 -14.80 -3.65
C ARG A 173 -12.80 -14.65 -3.26
N GLN A 174 -13.15 -14.74 -1.98
CA GLN A 174 -14.48 -14.36 -1.50
C GLN A 174 -14.69 -12.84 -1.53
N PHE A 175 -13.60 -12.07 -1.47
CA PHE A 175 -13.62 -10.61 -1.31
C PHE A 175 -13.03 -9.86 -2.52
N PHE A 176 -12.10 -10.47 -3.24
CA PHE A 176 -11.45 -9.86 -4.41
C PHE A 176 -11.53 -10.79 -5.62
N ASP A 177 -11.84 -10.23 -6.79
CA ASP A 177 -11.72 -10.94 -8.06
C ASP A 177 -10.25 -11.25 -8.36
N GLU A 178 -9.97 -12.32 -9.11
CA GLU A 178 -8.59 -12.73 -9.43
C GLU A 178 -7.76 -11.61 -10.09
N LYS A 179 -8.40 -10.80 -10.95
CA LYS A 179 -7.76 -9.63 -11.59
C LYS A 179 -7.32 -8.53 -10.62
N GLN A 180 -7.87 -8.52 -9.40
CA GLN A 180 -7.54 -7.55 -8.35
C GLN A 180 -6.38 -8.04 -7.47
N ILE A 181 -6.02 -9.33 -7.53
CA ILE A 181 -5.08 -9.96 -6.61
C ILE A 181 -3.70 -10.05 -7.27
N TYR A 182 -2.72 -9.39 -6.65
CA TYR A 182 -1.33 -9.40 -7.07
C TYR A 182 -0.49 -10.14 -6.03
N ARG A 183 0.07 -11.28 -6.42
CA ARG A 183 0.90 -12.12 -5.55
C ARG A 183 2.36 -11.86 -5.88
N ILE A 184 3.11 -11.32 -4.92
CA ILE A 184 4.49 -10.91 -5.15
C ILE A 184 5.42 -12.12 -5.03
N ASP A 185 6.10 -12.41 -6.13
CA ASP A 185 7.37 -13.13 -6.11
C ASP A 185 8.45 -12.20 -6.66
N HIS A 186 9.31 -11.70 -5.77
CA HIS A 186 10.38 -10.77 -6.14
C HIS A 186 11.40 -11.36 -7.12
N TYR A 187 11.43 -12.68 -7.34
CA TYR A 187 12.26 -13.27 -8.39
C TYR A 187 11.74 -12.97 -9.80
N LEU A 188 10.43 -12.76 -9.97
CA LEU A 188 9.82 -12.42 -11.27
C LEU A 188 10.11 -10.98 -11.71
N GLY A 189 10.60 -10.13 -10.79
CA GLY A 189 10.98 -8.75 -11.07
C GLY A 189 12.48 -8.52 -11.20
N LYS A 190 13.29 -9.58 -11.22
CA LYS A 190 14.74 -9.49 -11.45
C LYS A 190 15.05 -9.74 -12.93
N GLU A 191 15.90 -8.88 -13.49
CA GLU A 191 16.69 -9.16 -14.70
C GLU A 191 18.03 -9.80 -14.31
#